data_AF-A0A942GWA2-F1
#
_entry.id   AF-A0A942GWA2-F1
#
_cell.length_a   1.000
_cell.length_b   1.000
_cell.length_c   1.000
_cell.angle_alpha   90.00
_cell.angle_beta   90.00
_cell.angle_gamma   90.00
#
_symmetry.space_group_name_H-M   'P 1'
#
loop_
_entity.id
_entity.type
_entity.pdbx_description
1 polymer ?
#
loop_
_entity_poly.entity_id
_entity_poly.type
_entity_poly.pdbx_seq_one_letter_code
_entity_poly.pdbx_strand_id
1 'polypeptide(L)'
;MMQPPMPARSNNRLLWGIVITIVVLCCGGVIALTLFGLNAFKQALPLAGCAMKLERLQTALRSYSEGHNGMTPAAATWQDDLAPELEKIKKSSRGKDDEEAARMFGIDSEPFSCTIPDQPNTGLWYNSDIAGKKLTDIKSTDTVAFFEKPETTKNGAEPYKEVTAESPKFKMLWINQSRGWFVAPIMGEVGLIKNGKRVPINTKRSFSTTKEN
;
A
#
# COMPACT_ATOMS: atom_id res chain seq x y z
N MET A 1 -48.74 59.55 -34.30
CA MET A 1 -47.45 58.82 -34.28
C MET A 1 -47.63 57.63 -33.37
N MET A 2 -47.78 56.43 -33.91
CA MET A 2 -47.95 55.19 -33.13
C MET A 2 -46.57 54.65 -32.77
N GLN A 3 -46.23 54.66 -31.48
CA GLN A 3 -45.06 53.94 -30.98
C GLN A 3 -45.36 52.44 -30.99
N PRO A 4 -44.46 51.59 -31.53
CA PRO A 4 -44.64 50.15 -31.45
C PRO A 4 -44.49 49.66 -30.00
N PRO A 5 -45.24 48.62 -29.59
CA PRO A 5 -45.13 48.06 -28.24
C PRO A 5 -43.74 47.44 -28.04
N MET A 6 -43.12 47.72 -26.89
CA MET A 6 -41.86 47.09 -26.49
C MET A 6 -42.06 45.57 -26.33
N PRO A 7 -41.14 44.74 -26.82
CA PRO A 7 -41.25 43.29 -26.66
C PRO A 7 -41.18 42.90 -25.18
N ALA A 8 -42.10 42.02 -24.76
CA ALA A 8 -42.14 41.49 -23.41
C ALA A 8 -40.84 40.73 -23.08
N ARG A 9 -40.22 41.07 -21.95
CA ARG A 9 -39.01 40.43 -21.45
C ARG A 9 -39.29 38.95 -21.19
N SER A 10 -38.83 38.08 -22.08
CA SER A 10 -39.04 36.64 -21.92
C SER A 10 -38.37 36.19 -20.61
N ASN A 11 -39.08 35.31 -19.90
CA ASN A 11 -38.72 34.95 -18.54
C ASN A 11 -37.49 34.02 -18.60
N ASN A 12 -36.30 34.62 -18.60
CA ASN A 12 -34.98 33.97 -18.68
C ASN A 12 -34.66 33.00 -17.53
N ARG A 13 -35.63 32.64 -16.69
CA ARG A 13 -35.49 31.68 -15.58
C ARG A 13 -35.02 30.31 -16.06
N LEU A 14 -35.48 29.86 -17.23
CA LEU A 14 -35.02 28.60 -17.84
C LEU A 14 -33.53 28.68 -18.23
N LEU A 15 -33.13 29.80 -18.86
CA LEU A 15 -31.74 30.03 -19.27
C LEU A 15 -30.80 30.12 -18.04
N TRP A 16 -31.21 30.86 -17.00
CA TRP A 16 -30.49 30.92 -15.74
C TRP A 16 -30.43 29.57 -15.02
N GLY A 17 -31.50 28.76 -15.07
CA GLY A 17 -31.51 27.41 -14.54
C GLY A 17 -30.51 26.48 -15.24
N ILE A 18 -30.42 26.55 -16.58
CA ILE A 18 -29.45 25.78 -17.37
C ILE A 18 -28.01 26.25 -17.07
N VAL A 19 -27.76 27.56 -17.01
CA VAL A 19 -26.44 28.11 -16.70
C VAL A 19 -25.98 27.71 -15.30
N ILE A 20 -26.85 27.81 -14.29
CA ILE A 20 -26.53 27.38 -12.92
C ILE A 20 -26.25 25.87 -12.88
N THR A 21 -27.03 25.06 -13.60
CA THR A 21 -26.81 23.61 -13.66
C THR A 21 -25.46 23.29 -14.28
N ILE A 22 -25.09 23.95 -15.39
CA ILE A 22 -23.79 23.75 -16.04
C ILE A 22 -22.64 24.20 -15.12
N VAL A 23 -22.78 25.34 -14.43
CA VAL A 23 -21.76 25.83 -13.48
C VAL A 23 -21.63 24.89 -12.29
N VAL A 24 -22.72 24.37 -11.73
CA VAL A 24 -22.69 23.40 -10.63
C VAL A 24 -22.10 22.06 -11.08
N LEU A 25 -22.39 21.59 -12.30
CA LEU A 25 -21.89 20.32 -12.80
C LEU A 25 -20.41 20.42 -13.22
N CYS A 26 -19.99 21.56 -13.79
CA CYS A 26 -18.62 21.85 -14.18
C CYS A 26 -17.73 22.19 -12.97
N CYS A 27 -18.14 23.13 -12.12
CA CYS A 27 -17.33 23.55 -10.97
C CYS A 27 -17.56 22.63 -9.75
N GLY A 28 -18.79 22.23 -9.48
CA GLY A 28 -19.10 21.28 -8.39
C GLY A 28 -18.65 19.86 -8.70
N GLY A 29 -18.67 19.42 -9.96
CA GLY A 29 -18.10 18.14 -10.37
C GLY A 29 -16.59 18.05 -10.15
N VAL A 30 -15.85 19.12 -10.50
CA VAL A 30 -14.38 19.19 -10.26
C VAL A 30 -14.07 19.27 -8.77
N ILE A 31 -14.83 20.02 -7.97
CA ILE A 31 -14.67 20.07 -6.51
C ILE A 31 -14.96 18.69 -5.88
N ALA A 32 -16.02 18.01 -6.33
CA ALA A 32 -16.34 16.66 -5.86
C ALA A 32 -15.23 15.66 -6.25
N LEU A 33 -14.74 15.69 -7.49
CA LEU A 33 -13.65 14.82 -7.97
C LEU A 33 -12.34 15.08 -7.24
N THR A 34 -11.99 16.34 -6.99
CA THR A 34 -10.76 16.69 -6.25
C THR A 34 -10.88 16.30 -4.78
N LEU A 35 -11.99 16.60 -4.09
CA LEU A 35 -12.18 16.21 -2.70
C LEU A 35 -12.27 14.68 -2.53
N PHE A 36 -13.02 13.96 -3.38
CA PHE A 36 -13.11 12.49 -3.32
C PHE A 36 -11.82 11.81 -3.77
N GLY A 37 -11.21 12.29 -4.86
CA GLY A 37 -9.96 11.73 -5.39
C GLY A 37 -8.79 11.90 -4.43
N LEU A 38 -8.64 13.08 -3.82
CA LEU A 38 -7.57 13.33 -2.85
C LEU A 38 -7.77 12.52 -1.55
N ASN A 39 -9.01 12.31 -1.08
CA ASN A 39 -9.25 11.48 0.11
C ASN A 39 -9.05 9.99 -0.16
N ALA A 40 -9.48 9.49 -1.33
CA ALA A 40 -9.22 8.11 -1.74
C ALA A 40 -7.71 7.85 -1.89
N PHE A 41 -6.98 8.79 -2.47
CA PHE A 41 -5.53 8.70 -2.64
C PHE A 41 -4.79 8.71 -1.30
N LYS A 42 -5.15 9.59 -0.37
CA LYS A 42 -4.56 9.67 0.98
C LYS A 42 -4.69 8.37 1.79
N GLN A 43 -5.70 7.55 1.53
CA GLN A 43 -5.91 6.27 2.23
C GLN A 43 -5.30 5.06 1.52
N ALA A 44 -5.01 5.16 0.22
CA ALA A 44 -4.26 4.14 -0.52
C ALA A 44 -2.75 4.21 -0.23
N LEU A 45 -2.22 5.41 0.04
CA LEU A 45 -0.79 5.64 0.34
C LEU A 45 -0.27 4.80 1.54
N PRO A 46 -0.96 4.73 2.69
CA PRO A 46 -0.51 3.91 3.83
C PRO A 46 -0.39 2.41 3.53
N LEU A 47 -1.25 1.86 2.66
CA LEU A 47 -1.11 0.47 2.21
C LEU A 47 0.12 0.27 1.36
N ALA A 48 0.42 1.24 0.50
CA ALA A 48 1.60 1.21 -0.34
C ALA A 48 2.86 1.17 0.54
N GLY A 49 2.88 1.89 1.66
CA GLY A 49 3.95 1.82 2.66
C GLY A 49 4.22 0.40 3.17
N CYS A 50 3.17 -0.31 3.59
CA CYS A 50 3.25 -1.71 4.01
C CYS A 50 3.72 -2.64 2.89
N ALA A 51 3.15 -2.51 1.70
CA ALA A 51 3.50 -3.33 0.56
C ALA A 51 4.97 -3.13 0.16
N MET A 52 5.44 -1.88 0.08
CA MET A 52 6.83 -1.53 -0.21
C MET A 52 7.79 -2.07 0.84
N LYS A 53 7.43 -2.01 2.13
CA LYS A 53 8.24 -2.61 3.21
C LYS A 53 8.41 -4.11 3.01
N LEU A 54 7.33 -4.82 2.69
CA LEU A 54 7.37 -6.26 2.40
C LEU A 54 8.16 -6.60 1.13
N GLU A 55 8.06 -5.78 0.07
CA GLU A 55 8.87 -5.96 -1.15
C GLU A 55 10.37 -5.76 -0.89
N ARG A 56 10.71 -4.76 -0.06
CA ARG A 56 12.10 -4.53 0.38
C ARG A 56 12.59 -5.68 1.24
N LEU A 57 11.78 -6.21 2.17
CA LEU A 57 12.12 -7.39 2.96
C LEU A 57 12.33 -8.63 2.08
N GLN A 58 11.47 -8.87 1.10
CA GLN A 58 11.62 -9.95 0.14
C GLN A 58 12.89 -9.81 -0.70
N THR A 59 13.23 -8.58 -1.09
CA THR A 59 14.47 -8.30 -1.83
C THR A 59 15.71 -8.46 -0.95
N ALA A 60 15.66 -7.99 0.29
CA ALA A 60 16.70 -8.18 1.29
C ALA A 60 16.93 -9.66 1.58
N LEU A 61 15.87 -10.46 1.73
CA LEU A 61 15.96 -11.91 1.94
C LEU A 61 16.70 -12.61 0.79
N ARG A 62 16.43 -12.23 -0.46
CA ARG A 62 17.12 -12.79 -1.63
C ARG A 62 18.59 -12.39 -1.66
N SER A 63 18.87 -11.11 -1.44
CA SER A 63 20.25 -10.62 -1.41
C SER A 63 21.07 -11.24 -0.26
N TYR A 64 20.46 -11.40 0.91
CA TYR A 64 21.06 -12.12 2.04
C TYR A 64 21.40 -13.54 1.65
N SER A 65 20.45 -14.27 1.04
CA SER A 65 20.64 -15.65 0.61
C SER A 65 21.75 -15.80 -0.43
N GLU A 66 21.86 -14.88 -1.38
CA GLU A 66 22.97 -14.86 -2.36
C GLU A 66 24.34 -14.75 -1.66
N GLY A 67 24.43 -13.94 -0.60
CA GLY A 67 25.65 -13.79 0.20
C GLY A 67 25.93 -14.92 1.20
N HIS A 68 24.94 -15.76 1.50
CA HIS A 68 25.00 -16.79 2.54
C HIS A 68 24.77 -18.20 2.00
N ASN A 69 25.35 -18.55 0.85
CA ASN A 69 25.29 -19.91 0.26
C ASN A 69 23.86 -20.43 0.04
N GLY A 70 22.93 -19.52 -0.30
CA GLY A 70 21.53 -19.85 -0.53
C GLY A 70 20.68 -19.93 0.75
N MET A 71 21.24 -19.64 1.93
CA MET A 71 20.55 -19.77 3.21
C MET A 71 19.68 -18.56 3.54
N THR A 72 18.52 -18.83 4.11
CA THR A 72 17.70 -17.81 4.76
C THR A 72 18.21 -17.48 6.17
N PRO A 73 17.90 -16.29 6.72
CA PRO A 73 18.32 -15.93 8.06
C PRO A 73 17.64 -16.80 9.13
N ALA A 74 18.20 -16.80 10.34
CA ALA A 74 17.62 -17.51 11.46
C ALA A 74 16.38 -16.77 11.99
N ALA A 75 15.39 -17.53 12.48
CA ALA A 75 14.14 -16.95 12.97
C ALA A 75 14.34 -15.97 14.14
N ALA A 76 15.35 -16.19 14.98
CA ALA A 76 15.61 -15.37 16.15
C ALA A 76 16.26 -14.00 15.83
N THR A 77 16.88 -13.85 14.66
CA THR A 77 17.74 -12.70 14.32
C THR A 77 17.41 -12.10 12.95
N TRP A 78 16.32 -12.51 12.30
CA TRP A 78 16.06 -12.18 10.90
C TRP A 78 16.02 -10.68 10.59
N GLN A 79 15.54 -9.82 11.51
CA GLN A 79 15.53 -8.37 11.27
C GLN A 79 16.96 -7.82 11.28
N ASP A 80 17.77 -8.27 12.24
CA ASP A 80 19.17 -7.86 12.38
C ASP A 80 20.01 -8.39 11.20
N ASP A 81 19.74 -9.63 10.76
CA ASP A 81 20.42 -10.27 9.62
C ASP A 81 20.09 -9.59 8.28
N LEU A 82 18.86 -9.08 8.11
CA LEU A 82 18.42 -8.39 6.89
C LEU A 82 18.69 -6.89 6.89
N ALA A 83 18.94 -6.27 8.05
CA ALA A 83 19.20 -4.84 8.16
C ALA A 83 20.33 -4.34 7.24
N PRO A 84 21.48 -5.03 7.09
CA PRO A 84 22.53 -4.62 6.15
C PRO A 84 22.06 -4.60 4.70
N GLU A 85 21.23 -5.56 4.29
CA GLU A 85 20.72 -5.65 2.91
C GLU A 85 19.67 -4.57 2.64
N LEU A 86 18.82 -4.26 3.63
CA LEU A 86 17.87 -3.15 3.54
C LEU A 86 18.60 -1.80 3.37
N GLU A 87 19.69 -1.59 4.10
CA GLU A 87 20.54 -0.40 3.96
C GLU A 87 21.19 -0.32 2.57
N LYS A 88 21.60 -1.45 1.96
CA LYS A 88 22.10 -1.47 0.58
C LYS A 88 21.01 -1.10 -0.42
N ILE A 89 19.80 -1.66 -0.27
CA ILE A 89 18.65 -1.34 -1.11
C ILE A 89 18.35 0.15 -1.03
N LYS A 90 18.26 0.71 0.18
CA LYS A 90 18.04 2.14 0.41
C LYS A 90 19.08 3.03 -0.27
N LYS A 91 20.38 2.66 -0.18
CA LYS A 91 21.46 3.40 -0.85
C LYS A 91 21.43 3.29 -2.37
N SER A 92 20.89 2.21 -2.92
CA SER A 92 20.75 2.02 -4.36
C SER A 92 19.56 2.77 -4.97
N SER A 93 18.48 2.97 -4.18
CA SER A 93 17.26 3.68 -4.56
C SER A 93 17.38 5.20 -4.46
N ARG A 94 18.50 5.81 -4.90
CA ARG A 94 18.86 7.23 -4.71
C ARG A 94 18.02 8.25 -5.52
N GLY A 95 16.70 8.11 -5.53
CA GLY A 95 15.77 9.20 -5.87
C GLY A 95 15.37 9.96 -4.60
N LYS A 96 15.27 11.30 -4.67
CA LYS A 96 14.72 12.11 -3.55
C LYS A 96 13.33 11.63 -3.12
N ASP A 97 12.56 11.13 -4.07
CA ASP A 97 11.20 10.64 -3.88
C ASP A 97 11.15 9.36 -3.02
N ASP A 98 12.19 8.50 -3.10
CA ASP A 98 12.27 7.23 -2.36
C ASP A 98 12.66 7.43 -0.89
N GLU A 99 13.49 8.44 -0.60
CA GLU A 99 13.88 8.80 0.77
C GLU A 99 12.71 9.48 1.51
N GLU A 100 11.98 10.35 0.81
CA GLU A 100 10.77 10.97 1.37
C GLU A 100 9.67 9.94 1.61
N ALA A 101 9.47 8.99 0.68
CA ALA A 101 8.57 7.86 0.89
C ALA A 101 9.02 6.96 2.06
N ALA A 102 10.32 6.64 2.18
CA ALA A 102 10.84 5.86 3.29
C ALA A 102 10.57 6.50 4.65
N ARG A 103 10.74 7.83 4.75
CA ARG A 103 10.43 8.60 5.95
C ARG A 103 8.93 8.69 6.20
N MET A 104 8.13 8.95 5.17
CA MET A 104 6.68 9.13 5.28
C MET A 104 5.97 7.83 5.71
N PHE A 105 6.45 6.67 5.25
CA PHE A 105 5.84 5.36 5.52
C PHE A 105 6.56 4.56 6.62
N GLY A 106 7.57 5.15 7.27
CA GLY A 106 8.33 4.49 8.33
C GLY A 106 8.94 3.17 7.87
N ILE A 107 9.49 3.13 6.65
CA ILE A 107 9.98 1.88 6.04
C ILE A 107 11.12 1.25 6.87
N ASP A 108 11.86 2.07 7.61
CA ASP A 108 13.01 1.68 8.42
C ASP A 108 12.68 1.57 9.93
N SER A 109 11.39 1.50 10.31
CA SER A 109 11.00 1.43 11.73
C SER A 109 11.30 0.04 12.31
N GLU A 110 12.03 0.00 13.42
CA GLU A 110 12.12 -1.18 14.30
C GLU A 110 11.13 -1.06 15.47
N PRO A 111 10.40 -2.13 15.82
CA PRO A 111 10.21 -3.37 15.06
C PRO A 111 9.50 -3.13 13.71
N PHE A 112 9.76 -4.00 12.73
CA PHE A 112 9.07 -3.89 11.43
C PHE A 112 7.55 -4.03 11.60
N SER A 113 6.85 -2.92 11.37
CA SER A 113 5.39 -2.83 11.50
C SER A 113 4.74 -2.25 10.25
N CYS A 114 3.45 -2.49 10.16
CA CYS A 114 2.53 -1.88 9.22
C CYS A 114 1.75 -0.78 9.92
N THR A 115 2.09 0.47 9.60
CA THR A 115 1.50 1.66 10.23
C THR A 115 0.54 2.32 9.25
N ILE A 116 -0.75 2.28 9.57
CA ILE A 116 -1.81 2.93 8.80
C ILE A 116 -2.47 3.98 9.70
N PRO A 117 -2.63 5.24 9.25
CA PRO A 117 -3.32 6.27 10.01
C PRO A 117 -4.69 5.79 10.49
N ASP A 118 -5.03 6.11 11.75
CA ASP A 118 -6.30 5.74 12.40
C ASP A 118 -6.59 4.23 12.51
N GLN A 119 -5.56 3.37 12.38
CA GLN A 119 -5.64 1.93 12.58
C GLN A 119 -4.61 1.46 13.62
N PRO A 120 -4.88 0.33 14.30
CA PRO A 120 -3.87 -0.30 15.15
C PRO A 120 -2.67 -0.72 14.30
N ASN A 121 -1.47 -0.46 14.81
CA ASN A 121 -0.23 -0.95 14.19
C ASN A 121 -0.19 -2.47 14.24
N THR A 122 0.11 -3.08 13.10
CA THR A 122 0.29 -4.52 12.94
C THR A 122 1.78 -4.83 12.75
N GLY A 123 2.24 -6.02 13.13
CA GLY A 123 3.63 -6.41 12.96
C GLY A 123 3.87 -7.19 11.67
N LEU A 124 5.08 -7.09 11.13
CA LEU A 124 5.57 -7.99 10.08
C LEU A 124 6.36 -9.13 10.73
N TRP A 125 5.96 -10.36 10.41
CA TRP A 125 6.50 -11.60 10.96
C TRP A 125 7.17 -12.42 9.87
N TYR A 126 8.13 -13.24 10.29
CA TYR A 126 8.88 -14.13 9.43
C TYR A 126 8.42 -15.58 9.57
N ASN A 127 8.34 -16.30 8.45
CA ASN A 127 7.93 -17.70 8.46
C ASN A 127 9.04 -18.59 8.99
N SER A 128 8.88 -19.11 10.20
CA SER A 128 9.90 -19.96 10.84
C SER A 128 10.10 -21.29 10.11
N ASP A 129 9.13 -21.74 9.30
CA ASP A 129 9.28 -22.98 8.53
C ASP A 129 10.32 -22.86 7.42
N ILE A 130 10.69 -21.64 7.02
CA ILE A 130 11.74 -21.41 6.01
C ILE A 130 13.03 -20.90 6.62
N ALA A 131 13.06 -20.56 7.91
CA ALA A 131 14.20 -19.95 8.57
C ALA A 131 15.40 -20.91 8.64
N GLY A 132 16.60 -20.39 8.34
CA GLY A 132 17.84 -21.17 8.30
C GLY A 132 17.86 -22.31 7.27
N LYS A 133 16.94 -22.31 6.28
CA LYS A 133 16.91 -23.30 5.20
C LYS A 133 17.51 -22.73 3.93
N LYS A 134 18.01 -23.59 3.05
CA LYS A 134 18.37 -23.14 1.70
C LYS A 134 17.11 -22.84 0.90
N LEU A 135 17.15 -21.79 0.10
CA LEU A 135 16.05 -21.47 -0.83
C LEU A 135 15.74 -22.62 -1.80
N THR A 136 16.76 -23.43 -2.15
CA THR A 136 16.61 -24.62 -3.01
C THR A 136 15.84 -25.76 -2.35
N ASP A 137 15.80 -25.80 -1.02
CA ASP A 137 15.16 -26.88 -0.27
C ASP A 137 13.67 -26.58 0.01
N ILE A 138 13.21 -25.39 -0.39
CA ILE A 138 11.85 -24.94 -0.20
C ILE A 138 11.02 -25.36 -1.41
N LYS A 139 9.98 -26.16 -1.17
CA LYS A 139 9.20 -26.86 -2.19
C LYS A 139 8.57 -25.96 -3.25
N SER A 140 8.28 -24.71 -2.92
CA SER A 140 7.66 -23.75 -3.84
C SER A 140 8.20 -22.35 -3.61
N THR A 141 8.44 -21.63 -4.69
CA THR A 141 8.81 -20.21 -4.67
C THR A 141 7.68 -19.32 -4.16
N ASP A 142 6.42 -19.79 -4.21
CA ASP A 142 5.24 -19.11 -3.66
C ASP A 142 5.08 -19.26 -2.14
N THR A 143 5.98 -20.01 -1.50
CA THR A 143 5.97 -20.16 -0.03
C THR A 143 6.07 -18.79 0.62
N VAL A 144 5.15 -18.50 1.55
CA VAL A 144 5.12 -17.22 2.27
C VAL A 144 6.38 -17.08 3.13
N ALA A 145 7.15 -16.02 2.90
CA ALA A 145 8.34 -15.69 3.68
C ALA A 145 8.01 -14.71 4.81
N PHE A 146 7.24 -13.67 4.48
CA PHE A 146 6.83 -12.65 5.44
C PHE A 146 5.31 -12.52 5.42
N PHE A 147 4.73 -12.25 6.58
CA PHE A 147 3.29 -12.08 6.73
C PHE A 147 3.00 -11.11 7.86
N GLU A 148 1.80 -10.54 7.82
CA GLU A 148 1.35 -9.59 8.81
C GLU A 148 0.56 -10.26 9.93
N LYS A 149 0.75 -9.78 11.16
CA LYS A 149 -0.05 -10.16 12.34
C LYS A 149 -0.53 -8.95 13.12
N PRO A 150 -1.56 -9.10 13.98
CA PRO A 150 -1.99 -8.05 14.90
C PRO A 150 -0.86 -7.56 15.83
N GLU A 151 0.01 -8.46 16.25
CA GLU A 151 1.07 -8.20 17.23
C GLU A 151 2.33 -7.63 16.57
N THR A 152 2.95 -6.65 17.21
CA THR A 152 4.21 -6.07 16.76
C THR A 152 5.36 -6.52 17.68
N THR A 153 6.34 -7.25 17.14
CA THR A 153 7.49 -7.77 17.91
C THR A 153 8.76 -7.77 17.06
N LYS A 154 9.91 -7.37 17.65
CA LYS A 154 11.22 -7.49 16.98
C LYS A 154 11.58 -8.97 16.80
N ASN A 155 12.04 -9.34 15.61
CA ASN A 155 12.31 -10.73 15.23
C ASN A 155 11.09 -11.67 15.44
N GLY A 156 9.86 -11.15 15.34
CA GLY A 156 8.65 -11.97 15.38
C GLY A 156 8.69 -13.04 14.29
N ALA A 157 8.60 -14.32 14.67
CA ALA A 157 8.65 -15.44 13.74
C ALA A 157 7.81 -16.62 14.25
N GLU A 158 7.05 -17.22 13.34
CA GLU A 158 6.25 -18.43 13.59
C GLU A 158 5.95 -19.14 12.26
N PRO A 159 5.49 -20.41 12.28
CA PRO A 159 5.06 -21.09 11.07
C PRO A 159 3.90 -20.32 10.42
N TYR A 160 4.01 -20.04 9.12
CA TYR A 160 2.95 -19.31 8.43
C TYR A 160 1.62 -20.07 8.49
N LYS A 161 0.60 -19.39 9.03
CA LYS A 161 -0.79 -19.83 9.02
C LYS A 161 -1.64 -18.67 8.57
N GLU A 162 -2.70 -18.97 7.81
CA GLU A 162 -3.66 -17.93 7.44
C GLU A 162 -4.28 -17.33 8.70
N VAL A 163 -4.17 -16.02 8.83
CA VAL A 163 -4.69 -15.30 10.00
C VAL A 163 -6.22 -15.30 9.93
N THR A 164 -6.84 -15.94 10.92
CA THR A 164 -8.31 -16.03 11.05
C THR A 164 -8.92 -14.81 11.74
N ALA A 165 -8.09 -13.99 12.40
CA ALA A 165 -8.51 -12.74 13.01
C ALA A 165 -9.00 -11.74 11.97
N GLU A 166 -9.92 -10.87 12.38
CA GLU A 166 -10.42 -9.79 11.51
C GLU A 166 -9.26 -8.83 11.18
N SER A 167 -8.94 -8.69 9.89
CA SER A 167 -7.90 -7.76 9.47
C SER A 167 -8.36 -6.30 9.66
N PRO A 168 -7.41 -5.35 9.77
CA PRO A 168 -7.76 -3.94 9.88
C PRO A 168 -8.67 -3.48 8.72
N LYS A 169 -9.62 -2.58 9.01
CA LYS A 169 -10.63 -2.16 8.04
C LYS A 169 -10.17 -0.96 7.24
N PHE A 170 -10.46 -0.94 5.95
CA PHE A 170 -10.49 0.33 5.22
C PHE A 170 -11.56 1.23 5.82
N LYS A 171 -11.16 2.45 6.17
CA LYS A 171 -12.09 3.51 6.57
C LYS A 171 -12.26 4.49 5.42
N MET A 172 -12.72 4.00 4.27
CA MET A 172 -13.12 4.88 3.18
C MET A 172 -14.52 5.41 3.48
N LEU A 173 -14.80 6.69 3.16
CA LEU A 173 -15.97 7.49 3.60
C LEU A 173 -17.32 6.72 3.76
N TRP A 174 -17.56 5.65 3.01
CA TRP A 174 -18.78 4.84 3.06
C TRP A 174 -18.55 3.32 3.00
N ILE A 175 -17.30 2.84 3.02
CA ILE A 175 -16.95 1.42 2.85
C ILE A 175 -16.16 0.97 4.07
N ASN A 176 -16.79 0.13 4.90
CA ASN A 176 -16.18 -0.49 6.08
C ASN A 176 -15.79 -1.95 5.79
N GLN A 177 -14.79 -2.14 4.93
CA GLN A 177 -14.36 -3.47 4.48
C GLN A 177 -12.99 -3.85 5.05
N SER A 178 -12.88 -5.10 5.50
CA SER A 178 -11.61 -5.73 5.91
C SER A 178 -10.59 -5.67 4.77
N ARG A 179 -9.40 -5.13 5.03
CA ARG A 179 -8.40 -4.93 3.96
C ARG A 179 -7.67 -6.19 3.55
N GLY A 180 -7.74 -7.24 4.36
CA GLY A 180 -6.93 -8.44 4.25
C GLY A 180 -5.60 -8.33 5.00
N TRP A 181 -4.94 -9.47 5.19
CA TRP A 181 -3.62 -9.55 5.81
C TRP A 181 -2.53 -9.52 4.75
N PHE A 182 -1.50 -8.68 4.92
CA PHE A 182 -0.40 -8.66 3.97
C PHE A 182 0.43 -9.95 4.03
N VAL A 183 0.85 -10.44 2.87
CA VAL A 183 1.76 -11.57 2.71
C VAL A 183 2.76 -11.32 1.60
N ALA A 184 4.00 -11.76 1.81
CA ALA A 184 5.06 -11.75 0.81
C ALA A 184 5.62 -13.17 0.65
N PRO A 185 5.55 -13.76 -0.55
CA PRO A 185 6.23 -15.02 -0.83
C PRO A 185 7.75 -14.84 -0.89
N ILE A 186 8.50 -15.93 -0.97
CA ILE A 186 9.94 -15.91 -1.27
C ILE A 186 10.17 -15.26 -2.64
N MET A 187 9.44 -15.70 -3.67
CA MET A 187 9.41 -15.08 -4.99
C MET A 187 7.98 -14.74 -5.40
N GLY A 188 7.81 -13.66 -6.15
CA GLY A 188 6.51 -13.18 -6.62
C GLY A 188 6.08 -11.90 -5.93
N GLU A 189 4.83 -11.48 -6.17
CA GLU A 189 4.34 -10.16 -5.79
C GLU A 189 3.77 -10.11 -4.37
N VAL A 190 3.97 -9.02 -3.64
CA VAL A 190 3.28 -8.84 -2.35
C VAL A 190 1.76 -8.81 -2.57
N GLY A 191 1.01 -9.43 -1.67
CA GLY A 191 -0.44 -9.54 -1.78
C GLY A 191 -1.15 -9.43 -0.44
N LEU A 192 -2.48 -9.45 -0.52
CA LEU A 192 -3.39 -9.50 0.62
C LEU A 192 -4.10 -10.84 0.63
N ILE A 193 -4.20 -11.49 1.77
CA ILE A 193 -5.11 -12.61 1.97
C ILE A 193 -6.49 -12.07 2.33
N LYS A 194 -7.48 -12.35 1.49
CA LYS A 194 -8.90 -12.03 1.68
C LYS A 194 -9.71 -13.30 1.46
N ASN A 195 -10.46 -13.73 2.46
CA ASN A 195 -11.33 -14.93 2.39
C ASN A 195 -10.58 -16.18 1.87
N GLY A 196 -9.36 -16.42 2.38
CA GLY A 196 -8.50 -17.54 1.96
C GLY A 196 -7.93 -17.43 0.55
N LYS A 197 -8.08 -16.27 -0.12
CA LYS A 197 -7.53 -16.04 -1.45
C LYS A 197 -6.52 -14.90 -1.41
N ARG A 198 -5.39 -15.11 -2.09
CA ARG A 198 -4.38 -14.07 -2.29
C ARG A 198 -4.80 -13.13 -3.42
N VAL A 199 -4.81 -11.84 -3.11
CA VAL A 199 -5.08 -10.75 -4.06
C VAL A 199 -3.79 -9.96 -4.22
N PRO A 200 -3.18 -9.89 -5.42
CA PRO A 200 -1.94 -9.17 -5.63
C PRO A 200 -2.13 -7.66 -5.43
N ILE A 201 -1.11 -6.99 -4.91
CA ILE A 201 -1.05 -5.53 -4.82
C ILE A 201 -0.10 -5.03 -5.90
N ASN A 202 -0.63 -4.31 -6.88
CA ASN A 202 0.21 -3.72 -7.92
C ASN A 202 0.82 -2.39 -7.42
N THR A 203 2.01 -2.48 -6.84
CA THR A 203 2.81 -1.33 -6.37
C THR A 203 3.47 -0.56 -7.53
N LYS A 204 3.70 -1.22 -8.68
CA LYS A 204 4.44 -0.66 -9.83
C LYS A 204 3.72 0.46 -10.58
N ARG A 205 2.39 0.61 -10.45
CA ARG A 205 1.61 1.65 -11.15
C ARG A 205 1.46 2.96 -10.40
N SER A 206 1.67 2.99 -9.08
CA SER A 206 1.28 4.15 -8.27
C SER A 206 2.25 5.34 -8.31
N PHE A 207 3.44 5.20 -8.91
CA PHE A 207 4.44 6.27 -8.99
C PHE A 207 4.81 6.71 -10.41
N SER A 208 4.21 6.14 -11.47
CA SER A 208 4.55 6.53 -12.85
C SER A 208 3.78 7.74 -13.39
N THR A 209 2.95 8.40 -12.58
CA THR A 209 2.24 9.63 -13.00
C THR A 209 2.95 10.88 -12.50
N THR A 210 4.23 11.06 -12.82
CA THR A 210 4.85 12.40 -12.93
C THR A 210 6.09 12.31 -13.84
N LYS A 211 5.89 12.05 -15.12
CA LYS A 211 6.85 12.43 -16.18
C LYS A 211 6.17 12.29 -17.53
N GLU A 212 5.25 13.21 -17.81
CA GLU A 212 4.97 13.61 -19.18
C GLU A 212 4.69 15.13 -19.17
N ASN A 213 5.43 15.80 -20.05
CA ASN A 213 5.59 17.23 -20.32
C ASN A 213 6.59 18.00 -19.46
#